data_AF-A0A2H0QHV1-F1
#
_entry.id   AF-A0A2H0QHV1-F1
#
_cell.length_a   1.000
_cell.length_b   1.000
_cell.length_c   1.000
_cell.angle_alpha   90.00
_cell.angle_beta   90.00
_cell.angle_gamma   90.00
#
_symmetry.space_group_name_H-M   'P 1'
#
loop_
_entity.id
_entity.type
_entity.pdbx_description
1 polymer ?
#
loop_
_entity_poly.entity_id
_entity_poly.type
_entity_poly.pdbx_seq_one_letter_code
_entity_poly.pdbx_strand_id
1 'polypeptide(L)' 'MSSTNQKNALITGAAKRIGREIAMKLAKNGWNIAIHHNTSSPDEILAEIKSLGVEAISIQADLNNDAEVK' A
#
# COMPACT_ATOMS: atom_id res chain seq x y z
N MET A 1 3.43 3.97 -24.79
CA MET A 1 3.21 3.89 -23.33
C MET A 1 4.01 5.00 -22.67
N SER A 2 3.36 5.95 -21.99
CA SER A 2 4.06 7.08 -21.37
C SER A 2 4.72 6.60 -20.06
N SER A 3 6.04 6.54 -20.05
CA SER A 3 6.85 6.21 -18.87
C SER A 3 6.80 7.38 -17.89
N THR A 4 5.74 7.49 -17.10
CA THR A 4 5.74 8.38 -15.94
C THR A 4 6.52 7.69 -14.83
N ASN A 5 7.63 8.30 -14.42
CA ASN A 5 8.49 7.85 -13.32
C ASN A 5 7.76 8.03 -11.97
N GLN A 6 6.60 7.40 -11.81
CA GLN A 6 5.80 7.47 -10.60
C GLN A 6 6.49 6.68 -9.49
N LYS A 7 6.53 7.31 -8.32
CA LYS A 7 7.19 6.75 -7.15
C LYS A 7 6.25 5.75 -6.48
N ASN A 8 6.80 4.59 -6.11
CA ASN A 8 6.06 3.51 -5.48
C ASN A 8 6.53 3.35 -4.03
N ALA A 9 5.60 3.09 -3.10
CA ALA A 9 5.92 2.81 -1.70
C ALA A 9 5.25 1.53 -1.23
N LEU A 10 6.03 0.63 -0.61
CA LEU A 10 5.52 -0.52 0.13
C LEU A 10 5.45 -0.17 1.62
N ILE A 11 4.30 -0.41 2.24
CA ILE A 11 4.08 -0.13 3.66
C ILE A 11 3.56 -1.39 4.33
N THR A 12 4.32 -1.92 5.28
CA THR A 12 3.93 -3.05 6.12
C THR A 12 3.03 -2.59 7.27
N GLY A 13 1.97 -3.36 7.55
CA GLY A 13 0.99 -2.99 8.56
C GLY A 13 0.18 -1.72 8.22
N ALA A 14 0.06 -1.37 6.93
CA ALA A 14 -0.63 -0.14 6.52
C ALA A 14 -2.14 -0.16 6.71
N ALA A 15 -2.74 -1.30 7.05
CA ALA A 15 -4.18 -1.41 7.26
C ALA A 15 -4.68 -0.61 8.49
N LYS A 16 -3.83 -0.26 9.46
CA LYS A 16 -4.24 0.41 10.71
C LYS A 16 -3.21 1.41 11.25
N ARG A 17 -3.67 2.31 12.14
CA ARG A 17 -2.86 3.24 12.94
C ARG A 17 -1.93 4.10 12.06
N ILE A 18 -0.64 4.14 12.38
CA ILE A 18 0.34 5.02 11.72
C ILE A 18 0.63 4.60 10.27
N GLY A 19 0.56 3.30 9.97
CA GLY A 19 0.79 2.80 8.61
C GLY A 19 -0.23 3.34 7.62
N ARG A 20 -1.50 3.44 8.05
CA ARG A 20 -2.57 4.05 7.26
C ARG A 20 -2.30 5.52 6.96
N GLU A 21 -1.92 6.29 7.97
CA GLU A 21 -1.64 7.72 7.78
C GLU A 21 -0.43 7.97 6.87
N ILE A 22 0.62 7.13 6.98
CA ILE A 22 1.77 7.17 6.07
C ILE A 22 1.33 6.86 4.63
N ALA A 23 0.55 5.80 4.44
CA ALA A 23 0.02 5.40 3.12
C ALA A 23 -0.79 6.52 2.47
N MET A 24 -1.72 7.10 3.22
CA MET A 24 -2.56 8.21 2.75
C MET A 24 -1.74 9.47 2.45
N LYS A 25 -0.72 9.78 3.26
CA LYS A 25 0.15 10.94 3.01
C LYS A 25 0.97 10.78 1.73
N LEU A 26 1.51 9.59 1.48
CA LEU A 26 2.27 9.31 0.26
C LEU A 26 1.35 9.29 -0.97
N ALA A 27 0.16 8.69 -0.87
CA ALA A 27 -0.84 8.70 -1.93
C ALA A 27 -1.24 10.13 -2.34
N LYS A 28 -1.51 11.00 -1.35
CA LYS A 28 -1.79 12.44 -1.59
C LYS A 28 -0.64 13.18 -2.26
N ASN A 29 0.60 12.69 -2.11
CA ASN A 29 1.77 13.23 -2.79
C ASN A 29 2.02 12.58 -4.17
N GLY A 30 1.08 11.79 -4.69
CA GLY A 30 1.14 11.19 -6.03
C GLY A 30 1.93 9.88 -6.11
N TRP A 31 2.14 9.19 -4.98
CA TRP A 31 2.81 7.88 -4.97
C TRP A 31 1.81 6.75 -5.13
N ASN A 32 2.19 5.71 -5.87
CA ASN A 32 1.46 4.45 -5.86
C ASN A 32 1.81 3.66 -4.61
N ILE A 33 0.82 2.98 -4.02
CA ILE A 33 0.97 2.36 -2.70
C ILE A 33 0.73 0.85 -2.77
N ALA A 34 1.69 0.09 -2.27
CA ALA A 34 1.51 -1.32 -1.92
C ALA A 34 1.34 -1.44 -0.41
N ILE A 35 0.26 -2.10 0.03
CA ILE A 35 -0.05 -2.30 1.45
C ILE A 35 0.14 -3.76 1.79
N HIS A 36 1.05 -4.03 2.72
CA HIS A 36 1.17 -5.37 3.29
C HIS A 36 0.25 -5.55 4.50
N HIS A 37 -0.37 -6.73 4.57
CA HIS A 37 -1.16 -7.19 5.70
C HIS A 37 -0.99 -8.70 5.92
N ASN A 38 -1.26 -9.17 7.14
CA ASN A 38 -1.34 -10.61 7.43
C ASN A 38 -2.80 -11.10 7.35
N THR A 39 -3.66 -10.66 8.28
CA THR A 39 -5.06 -11.10 8.35
C THR A 39 -6.11 -9.99 8.21
N SER A 40 -5.70 -8.72 8.20
CA SER A 40 -6.63 -7.59 8.09
C SER A 40 -7.09 -7.37 6.65
N SER A 41 -8.37 -7.05 6.43
CA SER A 41 -8.85 -6.56 5.12
C SER A 41 -8.36 -5.12 4.88
N PRO A 42 -7.64 -4.85 3.77
CA PRO A 42 -7.19 -3.51 3.39
C PRO A 42 -8.15 -2.81 2.41
N ASP A 43 -9.36 -3.33 2.19
CA ASP A 43 -10.21 -2.90 1.07
C ASP A 43 -10.61 -1.43 1.16
N GLU A 44 -10.90 -0.94 2.37
CA GLU A 44 -11.28 0.47 2.62
C GLU A 44 -10.14 1.43 2.25
N ILE A 45 -8.92 1.17 2.74
CA ILE A 45 -7.77 2.03 2.45
C ILE A 45 -7.36 1.95 0.97
N LEU A 46 -7.50 0.79 0.33
CA LEU A 46 -7.26 0.67 -1.11
C LEU A 46 -8.22 1.53 -1.93
N ALA A 47 -9.52 1.52 -1.58
CA ALA A 47 -10.51 2.34 -2.25
C ALA A 47 -10.23 3.84 -2.04
N GLU A 48 -9.88 4.24 -0.80
CA GLU A 48 -9.49 5.62 -0.49
C GLU A 48 -8.27 6.07 -1.30
N ILE A 49 -7.20 5.27 -1.35
CA ILE A 49 -5.98 5.61 -2.10
C ILE A 49 -6.29 5.73 -3.60
N LYS A 50 -7.04 4.76 -4.17
CA LYS A 50 -7.44 4.82 -5.58
C LYS A 50 -8.27 6.05 -5.91
N SER A 51 -9.11 6.53 -4.97
CA SER A 51 -9.88 7.76 -5.15
C SER A 51 -9.01 9.02 -5.27
N LEU A 52 -7.73 8.97 -4.85
CA LEU A 52 -6.75 10.05 -5.00
C LEU A 52 -6.08 10.06 -6.38
N GLY A 53 -6.43 9.14 -7.27
CA GLY A 53 -5.91 9.07 -8.64
C GLY A 53 -4.53 8.37 -8.75
N VAL A 54 -4.14 7.59 -7.74
CA VAL A 54 -2.93 6.76 -7.74
C VAL A 54 -3.28 5.28 -7.67
N GLU A 55 -2.35 4.42 -8.09
CA GLU A 55 -2.52 2.97 -8.01
C GLU A 55 -2.36 2.46 -6.57
N ALA A 56 -3.16 1.45 -6.22
CA ALA A 56 -3.07 0.80 -4.91
C ALA A 56 -3.26 -0.71 -5.01
N ILE A 57 -2.38 -1.47 -4.38
CA ILE A 57 -2.46 -2.93 -4.28
C ILE A 57 -2.28 -3.38 -2.83
N SER A 58 -2.85 -4.53 -2.48
CA SER A 58 -2.56 -5.21 -1.22
C SER A 58 -1.74 -6.47 -1.46
N ILE A 59 -0.90 -6.78 -0.47
CA ILE A 59 -0.08 -7.98 -0.43
C ILE A 59 -0.36 -8.67 0.90
N GLN A 60 -0.97 -9.85 0.84
CA GLN A 60 -1.10 -10.71 2.00
C GLN A 60 0.19 -11.51 2.16
N ALA A 61 0.86 -11.38 3.31
CA ALA A 61 1.99 -12.22 3.67
C ALA A 61 2.16 -12.30 5.20
N ASP A 62 2.66 -13.41 5.70
CA ASP A 62 3.24 -13.49 7.04
C ASP A 62 4.74 -13.17 6.96
N LEU A 63 5.13 -12.01 7.51
CA LEU A 63 6.53 -11.58 7.52
C LEU A 63 7.41 -12.41 8.46
N ASN A 64 6.84 -13.30 9.28
CA ASN A 64 7.59 -14.28 10.05
C ASN A 64 7.91 -15.56 9.25
N ASN A 65 7.38 -15.69 8.03
CA ASN A 65 7.64 -16.80 7.13
C ASN A 65 8.58 -16.35 6.01
N ASP A 66 9.88 -16.66 6.12
CA ASP A 66 10.90 -16.34 5.11
C ASP A 66 10.52 -16.82 3.70
N ALA A 67 9.70 -17.87 3.55
CA ALA A 67 9.25 -18.33 2.25
C ALA A 67 8.33 -17.33 1.53
N GLU A 68 7.67 -16.45 2.28
CA GLU A 68 6.73 -15.43 1.80
C GLU A 68 7.39 -14.05 1.60
N VAL A 69 8.65 -13.89 1.99
CA VAL A 69 9.43 -12.65 1.86
C VAL A 69 10.61 -12.89 0.92
N LYS A 70 10.44 -12.58 -0.37
CA LYS A 70 11.46 -12.79 -1.42
C LYS A 70 11.56 -11.61 -2.38
#